data_AF-M5C7Y1-F1
#
_entry.id   AF-M5C7Y1-F1
#
_cell.length_a   1.000
_cell.length_b   1.000
_cell.length_c   1.000
_cell.angle_alpha   90.00
_cell.angle_beta   90.00
_cell.angle_gamma   90.00
#
_symmetry.space_group_name_H-M   'P 1'
#
loop_
_entity.id
_entity.type
_entity.pdbx_description
1 polymer ?
#
loop_
_entity_poly.entity_id
_entity_poly.type
_entity_poly.pdbx_seq_one_letter_code
_entity_poly.pdbx_strand_id
1 'polypeptide(L)'
;MGLSQTQKPGRYIISSPMSPPGDEYQVKTEFKDPKDTIHSIVARVKIDSETDKAQLSQIKKAGAAPIGPCSLELTFGTSKRILRFPYPVSQTNIRVNIKKSASDIDVTVPISKPIETGGYPFNPSPIIQGSTFSPWNIHHVHVDRMPKVDIKQREKIKPWLISHTALQMSDRERLIQRSTDASNRRASEALVNFKESITRMVLNYVGIGEATDGRHSTFVLVEPTYGIHTLVMVGGLRLDLAGKSF
;
A
#
# COMPACT_ATOMS: atom_id res chain seq x y z
N MET A 1 5.10 47.08 1.21
CA MET A 1 3.84 46.69 1.87
C MET A 1 3.57 45.23 1.57
N GLY A 2 3.95 44.32 2.48
CA GLY A 2 3.82 42.88 2.29
C GLY A 2 2.53 42.37 2.92
N LEU A 3 1.62 41.83 2.12
CA LEU A 3 0.41 41.19 2.60
C LEU A 3 0.76 39.83 3.21
N SER A 4 0.70 39.76 4.54
CA SER A 4 0.77 38.52 5.30
C SER A 4 -0.53 37.72 5.08
N GLN A 5 -0.50 36.72 4.20
CA GLN A 5 -1.54 35.70 4.14
C GLN A 5 -1.24 34.61 5.16
N THR A 6 -1.72 34.79 6.39
CA THR A 6 -1.87 33.69 7.34
C THR A 6 -3.10 32.88 6.96
N GLN A 7 -2.91 31.81 6.20
CA GLN A 7 -3.93 30.80 6.00
C GLN A 7 -4.05 30.01 7.30
N LYS A 8 -5.12 30.25 8.07
CA LYS A 8 -5.42 29.44 9.27
C LYS A 8 -5.59 27.99 8.81
N PRO A 9 -4.86 27.02 9.39
CA PRO A 9 -5.10 25.62 9.10
C PRO A 9 -6.54 25.33 9.54
N GLY A 10 -7.40 25.02 8.57
CA GLY A 10 -8.71 24.45 8.88
C GLY A 10 -8.43 23.19 9.67
N ARG A 11 -8.67 23.24 10.99
CA ARG A 11 -8.63 22.04 11.82
C ARG A 11 -9.65 21.10 11.20
N TYR A 12 -9.17 19.99 10.64
CA TYR A 12 -10.03 18.84 10.38
C TYR A 12 -10.67 18.50 11.72
N ILE A 13 -11.93 18.85 11.87
CA ILE A 13 -12.74 18.35 12.98
C ILE A 13 -12.89 16.87 12.64
N ILE A 14 -12.10 16.04 13.34
CA ILE A 14 -12.34 14.60 13.35
C ILE A 14 -13.73 14.48 13.98
N SER A 15 -14.73 14.25 13.13
CA SER A 15 -16.05 13.83 13.57
C SER A 15 -15.83 12.66 14.53
N SER A 16 -16.41 12.72 15.73
CA SER A 16 -16.40 11.62 16.69
C SER A 16 -16.63 10.33 15.90
N PRO A 17 -15.81 9.27 16.12
CA PRO A 17 -15.98 8.03 15.37
C PRO A 17 -17.45 7.64 15.51
N MET A 18 -18.19 7.68 14.40
CA MET A 18 -19.50 7.06 14.35
C MET A 18 -19.24 5.61 14.71
N SER A 19 -19.57 5.19 15.94
CA SER A 19 -19.77 3.77 16.20
C SER A 19 -20.85 3.35 15.23
N PRO A 20 -20.56 2.55 14.18
CA PRO A 20 -21.66 1.91 13.51
C PRO A 20 -22.30 1.00 14.57
N PRO A 21 -23.62 0.79 14.56
CA PRO A 21 -24.17 -0.43 15.11
C PRO A 21 -23.65 -1.57 14.23
N GLY A 22 -22.40 -1.97 14.45
CA GLY A 22 -21.79 -3.13 13.84
C GLY A 22 -21.81 -4.22 14.89
N ASP A 23 -22.29 -5.40 14.52
CA ASP A 23 -22.23 -6.56 15.39
C ASP A 23 -20.80 -6.74 15.90
N GLU A 24 -20.63 -6.85 17.21
CA GLU A 24 -19.34 -7.13 17.81
C GLU A 24 -18.97 -8.60 17.50
N TYR A 25 -17.83 -8.83 16.85
CA TYR A 25 -17.31 -10.16 16.59
C TYR A 25 -15.86 -10.26 17.07
N GLN A 26 -15.50 -11.44 17.54
CA GLN A 26 -14.16 -11.70 18.06
C GLN A 26 -13.22 -12.05 16.91
N VAL A 27 -12.04 -11.45 16.89
CA VAL A 27 -11.02 -11.70 15.87
C VAL A 27 -9.86 -12.45 16.51
N LYS A 28 -9.53 -13.64 15.97
CA LYS A 28 -8.38 -14.45 16.39
C LYS A 28 -7.42 -14.63 15.21
N THR A 29 -6.11 -14.64 15.46
CA THR A 29 -5.11 -14.96 14.45
C THR A 29 -4.66 -16.42 14.56
N GLU A 30 -4.41 -17.05 13.41
CA GLU A 30 -3.73 -18.35 13.31
C GLU A 30 -2.33 -18.13 12.76
N PHE A 31 -1.32 -18.72 13.40
CA PHE A 31 0.08 -18.58 13.04
C PHE A 31 0.57 -19.82 12.27
N LYS A 32 1.55 -19.62 11.39
CA LYS A 32 2.26 -20.72 10.72
C LYS A 32 3.46 -21.17 11.54
N ASP A 33 3.43 -22.37 12.11
CA ASP A 33 4.64 -23.01 12.66
C ASP A 33 5.61 -23.35 11.50
N PRO A 34 6.93 -23.04 11.53
CA PRO A 34 7.80 -22.55 12.62
C PRO A 34 8.24 -21.08 12.53
N LYS A 35 7.50 -20.23 11.81
CA LYS A 35 7.84 -18.81 11.67
C LYS A 35 6.61 -18.03 12.08
N ASP A 36 6.63 -17.33 13.22
CA ASP A 36 5.55 -16.49 13.84
C ASP A 36 4.88 -15.48 12.88
N THR A 37 4.31 -16.00 11.80
CA THR A 37 3.75 -15.28 10.66
C THR A 37 2.29 -15.61 10.69
N ILE A 38 1.45 -14.57 10.75
CA ILE A 38 0.00 -14.75 10.74
C ILE A 38 -0.38 -15.36 9.39
N HIS A 39 -0.97 -16.55 9.43
CA HIS A 39 -1.42 -17.27 8.26
C HIS A 39 -2.85 -16.87 7.90
N SER A 40 -3.73 -16.81 8.90
CA SER A 40 -5.14 -16.54 8.74
C SER A 40 -5.68 -15.72 9.91
N ILE A 41 -6.82 -15.08 9.68
CA ILE A 41 -7.65 -14.46 10.70
C ILE A 41 -8.97 -15.22 10.74
N VAL A 42 -9.48 -15.48 11.95
CA VAL A 42 -10.80 -16.05 12.20
C VAL A 42 -11.68 -14.98 12.85
N ALA A 43 -12.74 -14.57 12.16
CA ALA A 43 -13.79 -13.74 12.73
C ALA A 43 -14.92 -14.64 13.26
N ARG A 44 -15.15 -14.62 14.57
CA ARG A 44 -16.26 -15.31 15.23
C ARG A 44 -17.42 -14.37 15.46
N VAL A 45 -18.49 -14.59 14.73
CA VAL A 45 -19.73 -13.84 14.82
C VAL A 45 -20.69 -14.58 15.74
N LYS A 46 -21.00 -13.99 16.88
CA LYS A 46 -22.06 -14.48 17.77
C LYS A 46 -23.41 -14.03 17.26
N ILE A 47 -24.36 -14.97 17.21
CA ILE A 47 -25.72 -14.68 16.78
C ILE A 47 -26.60 -14.60 18.02
N ASP A 48 -26.93 -13.39 18.45
CA ASP A 48 -27.73 -13.17 19.66
C ASP A 48 -29.24 -13.07 19.40
N SER A 49 -29.63 -12.52 18.25
CA SER A 49 -31.05 -12.36 17.87
C SER A 49 -31.75 -13.70 17.70
N GLU A 50 -32.92 -13.87 18.32
CA GLU A 50 -33.74 -15.08 18.21
C GLU A 50 -34.16 -15.38 16.76
N THR A 51 -34.41 -14.34 15.97
CA THR A 51 -34.74 -14.49 14.54
C THR A 51 -33.57 -15.07 13.77
N ASP A 52 -32.36 -14.54 13.99
CA ASP A 52 -31.16 -15.01 13.34
C ASP A 52 -30.76 -16.41 13.84
N LYS A 53 -30.97 -16.73 15.13
CA LYS A 53 -30.75 -18.08 15.69
C LYS A 53 -31.68 -19.10 15.04
N ALA A 54 -32.97 -18.77 14.87
CA ALA A 54 -33.92 -19.63 14.19
C ALA A 54 -33.50 -19.88 12.74
N GLN A 55 -33.07 -18.84 12.02
CA GLN A 55 -32.52 -18.98 10.67
C GLN A 55 -31.25 -19.84 10.65
N LEU A 56 -30.31 -19.60 11.56
CA LEU A 56 -29.06 -20.35 11.70
C LEU A 56 -29.31 -21.86 11.92
N SER A 57 -30.37 -22.21 12.65
CA SER A 57 -30.75 -23.60 12.88
C SER A 57 -31.18 -24.32 11.58
N GLN A 58 -31.87 -23.59 10.69
CA GLN A 58 -32.46 -24.12 9.46
C GLN A 58 -31.49 -24.13 8.27
N ILE A 59 -30.54 -23.19 8.20
CA ILE A 59 -29.63 -23.11 7.05
C ILE A 59 -28.70 -24.33 6.97
N LYS A 60 -28.39 -24.74 5.75
CA LYS A 60 -27.36 -25.77 5.47
C LYS A 60 -25.98 -25.16 5.20
N LYS A 61 -25.94 -23.91 4.72
CA LYS A 61 -24.72 -23.23 4.29
C LYS A 61 -24.82 -21.73 4.54
N ALA A 62 -23.69 -21.13 4.88
CA ALA A 62 -23.47 -19.69 4.93
C ALA A 62 -22.38 -19.33 3.91
N GLY A 63 -22.43 -18.12 3.38
CA GLY A 63 -21.50 -17.61 2.39
C GLY A 63 -20.77 -16.39 2.92
N ALA A 64 -19.54 -16.17 2.47
CA ALA A 64 -18.82 -14.94 2.70
C ALA A 64 -18.21 -14.48 1.38
N ALA A 65 -18.44 -13.22 1.02
CA ALA A 65 -17.97 -12.62 -0.23
C ALA A 65 -17.15 -11.36 0.06
N PRO A 66 -16.02 -11.13 -0.63
CA PRO A 66 -15.24 -9.92 -0.46
C PRO A 66 -15.96 -8.71 -1.05
N ILE A 67 -15.98 -7.63 -0.27
CA ILE A 67 -16.51 -6.32 -0.68
C ILE A 67 -15.44 -5.23 -0.62
N GLY A 68 -14.25 -5.56 -0.10
CA GLY A 68 -13.09 -4.67 -0.03
C GLY A 68 -11.85 -5.43 0.47
N PRO A 69 -10.67 -4.78 0.50
CA PRO A 69 -9.42 -5.43 0.88
C PRO A 69 -9.42 -5.90 2.34
N CYS A 70 -10.14 -5.20 3.22
CA CYS A 70 -10.26 -5.49 4.64
C CYS A 70 -11.72 -5.81 5.03
N SER A 71 -12.58 -6.20 4.09
CA SER A 71 -14.00 -6.35 4.39
C SER A 71 -14.67 -7.47 3.59
N LEU A 72 -15.48 -8.26 4.28
CA LEU A 72 -16.32 -9.32 3.71
C LEU A 72 -17.79 -9.09 4.09
N GLU A 73 -18.71 -9.42 3.18
CA GLU A 73 -20.13 -9.60 3.47
C GLU A 73 -20.38 -11.07 3.80
N LEU A 74 -20.78 -11.34 5.05
CA LEU A 74 -21.28 -12.64 5.51
C LEU A 74 -22.79 -12.71 5.25
N THR A 75 -23.23 -13.78 4.59
CA THR A 75 -24.63 -14.03 4.26
C THR A 75 -25.08 -15.37 4.82
N PHE A 76 -26.17 -15.38 5.58
CA PHE A 76 -26.78 -16.60 6.10
C PHE A 76 -28.30 -16.43 6.21
N GLY A 77 -29.07 -17.32 5.55
CA GLY A 77 -30.52 -17.13 5.45
C GLY A 77 -30.85 -15.83 4.70
N THR A 78 -31.65 -14.96 5.32
CA THR A 78 -31.91 -13.60 4.80
C THR A 78 -31.01 -12.53 5.43
N SER A 79 -30.21 -12.90 6.42
CA SER A 79 -29.38 -11.98 7.19
C SER A 79 -28.04 -11.75 6.51
N LYS A 80 -27.59 -10.49 6.54
CA LYS A 80 -26.32 -10.03 5.99
C LYS A 80 -25.55 -9.24 7.04
N ARG A 81 -24.25 -9.49 7.16
CA ARG A 81 -23.37 -8.80 8.11
C ARG A 81 -22.06 -8.43 7.43
N ILE A 82 -21.53 -7.25 7.74
CA ILE A 82 -20.23 -6.81 7.22
C ILE A 82 -19.15 -7.08 8.26
N LEU A 83 -18.20 -7.93 7.90
CA LEU A 83 -17.01 -8.24 8.70
C LEU A 83 -15.86 -7.37 8.23
N ARG A 84 -15.35 -6.52 9.11
CA ARG A 84 -14.18 -5.66 8.92
C ARG A 84 -12.94 -6.26 9.60
N PHE A 85 -11.88 -6.45 8.85
CA PHE A 85 -10.62 -6.99 9.35
C PHE A 85 -9.64 -5.83 9.61
N PRO A 86 -8.77 -5.95 10.62
CA PRO A 86 -7.75 -4.92 10.90
C PRO A 86 -6.66 -4.86 9.82
N TYR A 87 -6.51 -5.94 9.04
CA TYR A 87 -5.52 -6.05 7.97
C TYR A 87 -6.17 -6.58 6.69
N PRO A 88 -5.55 -6.32 5.53
CA PRO A 88 -6.00 -6.89 4.26
C PRO A 88 -6.01 -8.41 4.29
N VAL A 89 -7.12 -8.99 3.84
CA VAL A 89 -7.33 -10.45 3.79
C VAL A 89 -7.34 -10.92 2.35
N SER A 90 -6.86 -12.13 2.11
CA SER A 90 -6.91 -12.75 0.80
C SER A 90 -8.37 -13.00 0.41
N GLN A 91 -8.71 -12.64 -0.82
CA GLN A 91 -10.03 -12.92 -1.39
C GLN A 91 -10.20 -14.38 -1.83
N THR A 92 -9.18 -15.21 -1.61
CA THR A 92 -9.18 -16.63 -1.97
C THR A 92 -9.19 -17.49 -0.69
N ASN A 93 -9.68 -18.73 -0.80
CA ASN A 93 -9.70 -19.71 0.29
C ASN A 93 -10.45 -19.25 1.56
N ILE A 94 -11.48 -18.42 1.40
CA ILE A 94 -12.39 -18.04 2.48
C ILE A 94 -13.17 -19.28 2.94
N ARG A 95 -13.11 -19.56 4.25
CA ARG A 95 -13.80 -20.69 4.86
C ARG A 95 -14.82 -20.20 5.87
N VAL A 96 -16.05 -20.72 5.77
CA VAL A 96 -17.15 -20.39 6.69
C VAL A 96 -17.56 -21.67 7.40
N ASN A 97 -17.52 -21.65 8.73
CA ASN A 97 -17.89 -22.77 9.59
C ASN A 97 -19.05 -22.38 10.51
N ILE A 98 -20.13 -23.17 10.49
CA ILE A 98 -21.34 -22.90 11.27
C ILE A 98 -21.34 -23.79 12.51
N LYS A 99 -21.42 -23.18 13.69
CA LYS A 99 -21.54 -23.87 14.98
C LYS A 99 -22.94 -23.69 15.55
N LYS A 100 -23.89 -24.46 15.01
CA LYS A 100 -25.32 -24.36 15.36
C LYS A 100 -25.59 -24.49 16.86
N SER A 101 -24.91 -25.40 17.55
CA SER A 101 -25.08 -25.62 19.00
C SER A 101 -24.62 -24.43 19.84
N ALA A 102 -23.66 -23.64 19.35
CA ALA A 102 -23.14 -22.45 20.03
C ALA A 102 -23.78 -21.15 19.52
N SER A 103 -24.65 -21.23 18.50
CA SER A 103 -25.18 -20.06 17.77
C SER A 103 -24.10 -19.13 17.21
N ASP A 104 -22.99 -19.71 16.74
CA ASP A 104 -21.83 -18.96 16.24
C ASP A 104 -21.50 -19.30 14.78
N ILE A 105 -20.95 -18.33 14.05
CA ILE A 105 -20.35 -18.52 12.74
C ILE A 105 -18.88 -18.08 12.80
N ASP A 106 -17.96 -19.01 12.49
CA ASP A 106 -16.54 -18.70 12.33
C ASP A 106 -16.22 -18.49 10.84
N VAL A 107 -15.66 -17.33 10.50
CA VAL A 107 -15.19 -17.00 9.14
C VAL A 107 -13.67 -16.92 9.17
N THR A 108 -13.01 -17.90 8.55
CA THR A 108 -11.55 -17.99 8.46
C THR A 108 -11.08 -17.47 7.10
N VAL A 109 -10.18 -16.49 7.12
CA VAL A 109 -9.67 -15.79 5.94
C VAL A 109 -8.15 -15.73 5.99
N PRO A 110 -7.42 -16.11 4.92
CA PRO A 110 -5.98 -15.95 4.89
C PRO A 110 -5.60 -14.47 4.92
N ILE A 111 -4.43 -14.13 5.46
CA ILE A 111 -3.86 -12.79 5.29
C ILE A 111 -3.49 -12.59 3.82
N SER A 112 -3.82 -11.41 3.28
CA SER A 112 -3.35 -11.05 1.95
C SER A 112 -1.84 -10.83 1.98
N LYS A 113 -1.11 -11.50 1.08
CA LYS A 113 0.30 -11.14 0.84
C LYS A 113 0.39 -9.98 -0.15
N PRO A 114 1.43 -9.12 -0.05
CA PRO A 114 1.62 -7.95 -0.91
C PRO A 114 1.61 -8.21 -2.44
N ILE A 115 1.70 -9.46 -2.86
CA ILE A 115 1.90 -9.89 -4.26
C ILE A 115 0.75 -10.80 -4.73
N GLU A 116 -0.20 -11.14 -3.86
CA GLU A 116 -1.30 -12.05 -4.20
C GLU A 116 -2.43 -11.30 -4.90
N THR A 117 -2.92 -11.89 -6.00
CA THR A 117 -4.14 -11.47 -6.69
C THR A 117 -5.31 -11.47 -5.70
N GLY A 118 -5.92 -10.31 -5.46
CA GLY A 118 -6.98 -10.12 -4.47
C GLY A 118 -6.55 -9.46 -3.16
N GLY A 119 -5.28 -9.07 -3.00
CA GLY A 119 -4.85 -8.12 -1.97
C GLY A 119 -5.22 -6.66 -2.25
N TYR A 120 -4.48 -5.71 -1.64
CA TYR A 120 -4.53 -4.31 -2.09
C TYR A 120 -4.33 -4.27 -3.62
N PRO A 121 -5.21 -3.59 -4.38
CA PRO A 121 -5.29 -3.77 -5.82
C PRO A 121 -4.00 -3.43 -6.57
N PHE A 122 -3.90 -4.12 -7.71
CA PHE A 122 -3.06 -4.02 -8.93
C PHE A 122 -2.54 -2.65 -9.41
N ASN A 123 -2.80 -1.57 -8.67
CA ASN A 123 -2.29 -0.23 -8.95
C ASN A 123 -1.60 0.32 -7.68
N PRO A 124 -0.26 0.19 -7.57
CA PRO A 124 0.49 0.61 -6.38
C PRO A 124 0.48 2.12 -6.15
N SER A 125 0.07 2.91 -7.14
CA SER A 125 -0.02 4.37 -7.06
C SER A 125 -1.36 4.83 -7.63
N PRO A 126 -2.48 4.53 -6.94
CA PRO A 126 -3.80 4.85 -7.47
C PRO A 126 -3.95 6.37 -7.60
N ILE A 127 -4.45 6.78 -8.76
CA ILE A 127 -4.80 8.17 -9.06
C ILE A 127 -6.31 8.27 -8.94
N ILE A 128 -6.78 9.20 -8.12
CA ILE A 128 -8.20 9.50 -7.96
C ILE A 128 -8.54 10.72 -8.77
N GLN A 129 -9.67 10.65 -9.46
CA GLN A 129 -10.22 11.74 -10.24
C GLN A 129 -11.35 12.40 -9.43
N GLY A 130 -11.05 13.56 -8.84
CA GLY A 130 -12.06 14.48 -8.31
C GLY A 130 -12.30 15.61 -9.32
N SER A 131 -12.22 16.86 -8.86
CA SER A 131 -12.06 18.02 -9.76
C SER A 131 -10.70 18.05 -10.46
N THR A 132 -9.68 17.43 -9.85
CA THR A 132 -8.34 17.25 -10.39
C THR A 132 -7.87 15.81 -10.15
N PHE A 133 -6.92 15.34 -10.96
CA PHE A 133 -6.24 14.08 -10.70
C PHE A 133 -5.30 14.22 -9.52
N SER A 134 -5.37 13.30 -8.56
CA SER A 134 -4.55 13.31 -7.35
C SER A 134 -4.07 11.91 -7.01
N PRO A 135 -2.80 11.71 -6.67
CA PRO A 135 -2.37 10.44 -6.10
C PRO A 135 -3.08 10.23 -4.75
N TRP A 136 -3.51 9.00 -4.48
CA TRP A 136 -4.21 8.68 -3.22
C TRP A 136 -3.25 8.41 -2.07
N ASN A 137 -2.13 7.75 -2.36
CA ASN A 137 -1.22 7.20 -1.36
C ASN A 137 0.13 7.92 -1.28
N ILE A 138 0.25 9.08 -1.92
CA ILE A 138 1.43 9.94 -1.86
C ILE A 138 0.98 11.26 -1.25
N HIS A 139 1.68 11.72 -0.22
CA HIS A 139 1.36 12.99 0.43
C HIS A 139 1.62 14.17 -0.51
N HIS A 140 0.83 15.22 -0.36
CA HIS A 140 0.91 16.38 -1.22
C HIS A 140 1.99 17.33 -0.71
N VAL A 141 3.02 17.57 -1.52
CA VAL A 141 4.13 18.46 -1.20
C VAL A 141 4.10 19.72 -2.05
N HIS A 142 4.29 20.87 -1.40
CA HIS A 142 4.48 22.14 -2.11
C HIS A 142 5.93 22.24 -2.56
N VAL A 143 6.22 21.75 -3.77
CA VAL A 143 7.59 21.65 -4.31
C VAL A 143 8.35 22.96 -4.24
N ASP A 144 7.71 24.09 -4.55
CA ASP A 144 8.37 25.41 -4.54
C ASP A 144 8.83 25.86 -3.15
N ARG A 145 8.16 25.38 -2.09
CA ARG A 145 8.49 25.70 -0.69
C ARG A 145 9.53 24.76 -0.08
N MET A 146 9.85 23.65 -0.75
CA MET A 146 10.82 22.69 -0.23
C MET A 146 12.25 23.22 -0.39
N PRO A 147 13.14 23.06 0.62
CA PRO A 147 14.54 23.45 0.52
C PRO A 147 15.23 22.76 -0.67
N LYS A 148 15.94 23.55 -1.47
CA LYS A 148 16.74 23.02 -2.58
C LYS A 148 18.06 22.47 -2.06
N VAL A 149 18.43 21.26 -2.48
CA VAL A 149 19.72 20.67 -2.17
C VAL A 149 20.79 21.34 -3.01
N ASP A 150 21.86 21.80 -2.37
CA ASP A 150 23.04 22.30 -3.06
C ASP A 150 23.90 21.15 -3.59
N ILE A 151 23.61 20.77 -4.83
CA ILE A 151 24.29 19.69 -5.54
C ILE A 151 25.76 20.00 -5.88
N LYS A 152 26.22 21.26 -5.72
CA LYS A 152 27.64 21.60 -5.90
C LYS A 152 28.52 20.98 -4.81
N GLN A 153 27.95 20.72 -3.63
CA GLN A 153 28.64 20.10 -2.50
C GLN A 153 28.59 18.57 -2.58
N ARG A 154 28.91 18.01 -3.75
CA ARG A 154 28.75 16.59 -4.09
C ARG A 154 29.32 15.65 -3.03
N GLU A 155 30.56 15.88 -2.60
CA GLU A 155 31.24 14.99 -1.64
C GLU A 155 30.56 14.97 -0.28
N LYS A 156 29.91 16.06 0.13
CA LYS A 156 29.13 16.11 1.39
C LYS A 156 27.81 15.39 1.25
N ILE A 157 27.15 15.49 0.10
CA ILE A 157 25.82 14.90 -0.11
C ILE A 157 25.87 13.42 -0.51
N LYS A 158 26.99 12.96 -1.07
CA LYS A 158 27.14 11.60 -1.60
C LYS A 158 26.83 10.49 -0.58
N PRO A 159 27.38 10.50 0.65
CA PRO A 159 27.13 9.43 1.61
C PRO A 159 25.65 9.31 1.97
N TRP A 160 24.99 10.42 2.32
CA TRP A 160 23.59 10.38 2.73
C TRP A 160 22.67 10.00 1.56
N LEU A 161 22.96 10.48 0.34
CA LEU A 161 22.09 10.23 -0.81
C LEU A 161 22.17 8.77 -1.27
N ILE A 162 23.35 8.15 -1.22
CA ILE A 162 23.50 6.71 -1.49
C ILE A 162 22.73 5.91 -0.44
N SER A 163 22.87 6.22 0.84
CA SER A 163 22.14 5.54 1.90
C SER A 163 20.63 5.72 1.76
N HIS A 164 20.16 6.95 1.54
CA HIS A 164 18.74 7.27 1.41
C HIS A 164 18.11 6.54 0.22
N THR A 165 18.77 6.55 -0.94
CA THR A 165 18.28 5.84 -2.11
C THR A 165 18.36 4.32 -1.94
N ALA A 166 19.35 3.78 -1.23
CA ALA A 166 19.42 2.34 -0.94
C ALA A 166 18.32 1.85 0.03
N LEU A 167 17.81 2.73 0.90
CA LEU A 167 16.76 2.41 1.86
C LEU A 167 15.35 2.35 1.25
N GLN A 168 15.16 2.80 0.00
CA GLN A 168 13.86 2.67 -0.68
C GLN A 168 13.52 1.22 -1.08
N MET A 169 14.53 0.35 -1.09
CA MET A 169 14.42 -1.06 -1.46
C MET A 169 14.23 -1.92 -0.21
N SER A 170 13.18 -2.73 -0.21
CA SER A 170 13.00 -3.82 0.75
C SER A 170 14.02 -4.95 0.52
N ASP A 171 14.19 -5.83 1.51
CA ASP A 171 15.15 -6.94 1.41
C ASP A 171 14.85 -7.88 0.24
N ARG A 172 13.56 -8.13 -0.06
CA ARG A 172 13.14 -8.87 -1.24
C ARG A 172 13.58 -8.17 -2.52
N GLU A 173 13.33 -6.86 -2.63
CA GLU A 173 13.68 -6.09 -3.83
C GLU A 173 15.19 -6.04 -4.02
N ARG A 174 15.97 -5.93 -2.93
CA ARG A 174 17.44 -6.02 -2.97
C ARG A 174 17.94 -7.38 -3.45
N LEU A 175 17.30 -8.47 -3.03
CA LEU A 175 17.64 -9.81 -3.50
C LEU A 175 17.45 -9.89 -5.02
N ILE A 176 16.27 -9.48 -5.51
CA ILE A 176 15.95 -9.47 -6.95
C ILE A 176 16.92 -8.59 -7.72
N GLN A 177 17.21 -7.39 -7.20
CA GLN A 177 18.13 -6.44 -7.82
C GLN A 177 19.52 -7.04 -8.03
N ARG A 178 20.01 -7.84 -7.06
CA ARG A 178 21.35 -8.46 -7.09
C ARG A 178 21.38 -9.77 -7.87
N SER A 179 20.27 -10.51 -7.92
CA SER A 179 20.22 -11.85 -8.51
C SER A 179 19.80 -11.85 -9.98
N THR A 180 19.14 -10.80 -10.46
CA THR A 180 18.48 -10.81 -11.76
C THR A 180 18.65 -9.48 -12.47
N ASP A 181 19.13 -9.53 -13.71
CA ASP A 181 19.25 -8.36 -14.58
C ASP A 181 17.88 -7.73 -14.83
N ALA A 182 17.83 -6.39 -14.89
CA ALA A 182 16.61 -5.62 -15.06
C ALA A 182 15.79 -6.05 -16.29
N SER A 183 16.44 -6.46 -17.39
CA SER A 183 15.76 -6.92 -18.61
C SER A 183 15.08 -8.29 -18.47
N ASN A 184 15.51 -9.08 -17.49
CA ASN A 184 15.07 -10.48 -17.30
C ASN A 184 14.09 -10.65 -16.12
N ARG A 185 13.74 -9.55 -15.44
CA ARG A 185 12.79 -9.57 -14.31
C ARG A 185 11.35 -9.76 -14.78
N ARG A 186 10.52 -10.36 -13.93
CA ARG A 186 9.11 -10.62 -14.23
C ARG A 186 8.31 -9.33 -14.18
N ALA A 187 7.15 -9.29 -14.87
CA ALA A 187 6.23 -8.15 -14.80
C ALA A 187 5.79 -7.82 -13.36
N SER A 188 5.66 -8.83 -12.49
CA SER A 188 5.36 -8.67 -11.07
C SER A 188 6.50 -8.01 -10.26
N GLU A 189 7.66 -7.79 -10.87
CA GLU A 189 8.86 -7.18 -10.28
C GLU A 189 9.14 -5.79 -10.89
N ALA A 190 8.23 -5.26 -11.71
CA ALA A 190 8.37 -3.95 -12.35
C ALA A 190 8.62 -2.81 -11.36
N LEU A 191 8.12 -2.91 -10.12
CA LEU A 191 8.38 -1.93 -9.07
C LEU A 191 9.87 -1.86 -8.68
N VAL A 192 10.59 -2.98 -8.74
CA VAL A 192 12.05 -3.02 -8.51
C VAL A 192 12.75 -2.20 -9.58
N ASN A 193 12.40 -2.41 -10.85
CA ASN A 193 12.94 -1.65 -11.99
C ASN A 193 12.64 -0.16 -11.83
N PHE A 194 11.39 0.18 -11.47
CA PHE A 194 10.97 1.56 -11.27
C PHE A 194 11.79 2.27 -10.18
N LYS A 195 11.94 1.66 -9.00
CA LYS A 195 12.75 2.19 -7.90
C LYS A 195 14.23 2.28 -8.25
N GLU A 196 14.75 1.30 -8.99
CA GLU A 196 16.14 1.31 -9.47
C GLU A 196 16.37 2.45 -10.47
N SER A 197 15.44 2.69 -11.39
CA SER A 197 15.47 3.83 -12.32
C SER A 197 15.43 5.17 -11.59
N ILE A 198 14.55 5.34 -10.58
CA ILE A 198 14.51 6.56 -9.76
C ILE A 198 15.85 6.78 -9.06
N THR A 199 16.41 5.73 -8.45
CA THR A 199 17.72 5.77 -7.80
C THR A 199 18.79 6.27 -8.77
N ARG A 200 18.88 5.67 -9.96
CA ARG A 200 19.84 6.06 -10.98
C ARG A 200 19.63 7.49 -11.46
N MET A 201 18.39 7.92 -11.68
CA MET A 201 18.09 9.30 -12.08
C MET A 201 18.56 10.31 -11.03
N VAL A 202 18.29 10.05 -9.75
CA VAL A 202 18.71 10.91 -8.63
C VAL A 202 20.24 10.99 -8.55
N LEU A 203 20.92 9.84 -8.61
CA LEU A 203 22.37 9.76 -8.50
C LEU A 203 23.07 10.41 -9.72
N ASN A 204 22.61 10.13 -10.94
CA ASN A 204 23.14 10.72 -12.18
C ASN A 204 22.86 12.23 -12.26
N TYR A 205 21.74 12.70 -11.70
CA TYR A 205 21.45 14.13 -11.62
C TYR A 205 22.43 14.91 -10.76
N VAL A 206 22.96 14.28 -9.73
CA VAL A 206 23.99 14.87 -8.87
C VAL A 206 25.40 14.61 -9.42
N GLY A 207 25.56 13.65 -10.34
CA GLY A 207 26.85 13.18 -10.83
C GLY A 207 27.57 12.30 -9.80
N ILE A 208 26.80 11.51 -9.04
CA ILE A 208 27.28 10.47 -8.13
C ILE A 208 27.14 9.14 -8.86
N GLY A 209 28.18 8.70 -9.54
CA GLY A 209 28.15 7.48 -10.34
C GLY A 209 29.56 7.11 -10.81
N GLU A 210 29.66 6.49 -11.97
CA GLU A 210 30.96 6.26 -12.62
C GLU A 210 31.61 7.60 -12.98
N ALA A 211 32.93 7.70 -12.80
CA ALA A 211 33.66 8.96 -12.96
C ALA A 211 33.57 9.55 -14.38
N THR A 212 33.23 8.72 -15.37
CA THR A 212 33.11 9.05 -16.79
C THR A 212 31.75 9.64 -17.18
N ASP A 213 30.71 9.45 -16.36
CA ASP A 213 29.32 9.69 -16.78
C ASP A 213 28.87 11.15 -16.54
N GLY A 214 29.66 11.96 -15.82
CA GLY A 214 29.35 13.36 -15.61
C GLY A 214 28.00 13.58 -14.91
N ARG A 215 27.32 14.69 -15.21
CA ARG A 215 26.03 15.06 -14.63
C ARG A 215 24.96 15.10 -15.70
N HIS A 216 23.84 14.41 -15.48
CA HIS A 216 22.71 14.34 -16.41
C HIS A 216 21.47 15.00 -15.85
N SER A 217 20.85 15.94 -16.58
CA SER A 217 19.59 16.57 -16.16
C SER A 217 18.37 16.15 -16.98
N THR A 218 18.60 15.38 -18.04
CA THR A 218 17.56 14.89 -18.93
C THR A 218 17.67 13.38 -19.00
N PHE A 219 16.54 12.71 -18.79
CA PHE A 219 16.43 11.25 -18.87
C PHE A 219 15.36 10.89 -19.89
N VAL A 220 15.50 9.72 -20.48
CA VAL A 220 14.57 9.22 -21.48
C VAL A 220 14.00 7.89 -21.00
N LEU A 221 12.68 7.80 -20.96
CA LEU A 221 11.98 6.53 -20.82
C LEU A 221 11.75 5.99 -22.22
N VAL A 222 12.39 4.87 -22.52
CA VAL A 222 12.30 4.19 -23.81
C VAL A 222 11.45 2.95 -23.63
N GLU A 223 10.42 2.83 -24.44
CA GLU A 223 9.67 1.60 -24.61
C GLU A 223 10.30 0.79 -25.74
N PRO A 224 10.72 -0.48 -25.51
CA PRO A 224 11.46 -1.25 -26.50
C PRO A 224 10.78 -1.37 -27.87
N THR A 225 9.45 -1.34 -27.90
CA THR A 225 8.65 -1.49 -29.13
C THR A 225 8.39 -0.17 -29.84
N TYR A 226 8.14 0.93 -29.12
CA TYR A 226 7.66 2.18 -29.70
C TYR A 226 8.70 3.32 -29.65
N GLY A 227 9.86 3.07 -29.04
CA GLY A 227 10.95 4.04 -28.95
C GLY A 227 10.78 4.99 -27.76
N ILE A 228 11.07 6.27 -27.96
CA ILE A 228 11.06 7.26 -26.88
C ILE A 228 9.61 7.54 -26.45
N HIS A 229 9.26 7.14 -25.23
CA HIS A 229 7.94 7.36 -24.65
C HIS A 229 7.85 8.66 -23.85
N THR A 230 8.90 9.00 -23.08
CA THR A 230 8.86 10.20 -22.22
C THR A 230 10.25 10.79 -22.01
N LEU A 231 10.31 12.12 -22.00
CA LEU A 231 11.48 12.88 -21.57
C LEU A 231 11.25 13.42 -20.16
N VAL A 232 12.19 13.18 -19.26
CA VAL A 232 12.16 13.69 -17.89
C VAL A 232 13.28 14.71 -17.73
N MET A 233 12.91 15.97 -17.48
CA MET A 233 13.86 17.06 -17.24
C MET A 233 13.87 17.43 -15.77
N VAL A 234 15.02 17.27 -15.11
CA VAL A 234 15.17 17.49 -13.67
C VAL A 234 15.61 18.92 -13.38
N GLY A 235 14.69 19.76 -12.90
CA GLY A 235 14.97 21.15 -12.54
C GLY A 235 15.72 21.35 -11.22
N GLY A 236 15.67 20.37 -10.32
CA GLY A 236 16.29 20.49 -8.99
C GLY A 236 16.02 19.28 -8.11
N LEU A 237 16.92 19.05 -7.15
CA LEU A 237 16.70 18.14 -6.03
C LEU A 237 16.23 18.97 -4.82
N ARG A 238 15.15 18.56 -4.17
CA ARG A 238 14.58 19.24 -3.00
C ARG A 238 14.32 18.25 -1.88
N LEU A 239 14.38 18.71 -0.63
CA LEU A 239 14.13 17.91 0.56
C LEU A 239 12.69 18.08 1.03
N ASP A 240 12.00 16.96 1.18
CA ASP A 240 10.74 16.93 1.90
C ASP A 240 11.01 16.84 3.40
N LEU A 241 10.77 17.94 4.12
CA LEU A 241 10.94 18.01 5.57
C LEU A 241 9.74 17.44 6.34
N ALA A 242 8.59 17.27 5.69
CA ALA A 242 7.37 16.77 6.31
C ALA A 242 7.32 15.23 6.31
N GLY A 243 7.93 14.60 5.30
CA GLY A 243 8.20 13.17 5.26
C GLY A 243 9.28 12.75 6.25
N LYS A 244 8.98 12.82 7.56
CA LYS A 244 9.87 12.26 8.59
C LYS A 244 9.78 10.74 8.58
N SER A 245 10.60 10.11 7.75
CA SER A 245 10.94 8.69 7.87
C SER A 245 12.24 8.58 8.68
N PHE A 246 12.16 8.02 9.89
CA PHE A 246 13.29 7.41 10.59
C PHE A 246 13.19 5.89 10.44
#